data_AF-A0A6I7X9N3-F1
#
_entry.id   AF-A0A6I7X9N3-F1
#
_cell.length_a   1.000
_cell.length_b   1.000
_cell.length_c   1.000
_cell.angle_alpha   90.00
_cell.angle_beta   90.00
_cell.angle_gamma   90.00
#
_symmetry.space_group_name_H-M   'P 1'
#
loop_
_entity.id
_entity.type
_entity.pdbx_description
1 polymer ?
#
loop_
_entity_poly.entity_id
_entity_poly.type
_entity_poly.pdbx_seq_one_letter_code
_entity_poly.pdbx_strand_id
1 'polypeptide(L)'
;QVIAKDPKNEQQIKLIREHLDKIASDFKQANFSDPEKIHGKDMPGLEAMRSAEPGKRTIKYREIPEGAEITYMTASPNLVTAIHQWFNAQLRDHGRHAAMHRMHHQ
;
A
#
# COMPACT_ATOMS: atom_id res chain seq x y z
N GLN A 1 -2.71 3.48 6.11
CA GLN A 1 -3.86 2.85 6.77
C GLN A 1 -5.11 3.01 5.91
N VAL A 2 -6.05 2.09 6.02
CA VAL A 2 -7.42 2.22 5.49
C VAL A 2 -8.36 1.90 6.64
N ILE A 3 -9.35 2.77 6.85
CA ILE A 3 -10.31 2.68 7.96
C ILE A 3 -11.74 2.78 7.44
N ALA A 4 -12.67 2.14 8.13
CA ALA A 4 -14.08 2.32 7.89
C ALA A 4 -14.51 3.75 8.27
N LYS A 5 -15.44 4.33 7.51
CA LYS A 5 -16.02 5.64 7.85
C LYS A 5 -16.85 5.58 9.14
N ASP A 6 -17.58 4.49 9.31
CA ASP A 6 -18.30 4.17 10.55
C ASP A 6 -17.49 3.11 11.33
N PRO A 7 -16.94 3.45 12.51
CA PRO A 7 -16.15 2.51 13.32
C PRO A 7 -16.97 1.35 13.89
N LYS A 8 -18.31 1.39 13.79
CA LYS A 8 -19.20 0.30 14.21
C LYS A 8 -19.61 -0.62 13.06
N ASN A 9 -19.22 -0.30 11.83
CA ASN A 9 -19.53 -1.15 10.68
C ASN A 9 -18.54 -2.32 10.61
N GLU A 10 -18.80 -3.36 11.39
CA GLU A 10 -17.95 -4.56 11.50
C GLU A 10 -17.73 -5.24 10.14
N GLN A 11 -18.73 -5.24 9.26
CA GLN A 11 -18.61 -5.82 7.93
C GLN A 11 -17.60 -5.05 7.08
N GLN A 12 -17.66 -3.72 7.08
CA GLN A 12 -16.70 -2.89 6.34
C GLN A 12 -15.28 -3.03 6.91
N ILE A 13 -15.14 -3.10 8.23
CA ILE A 13 -13.84 -3.32 8.90
C ILE A 13 -13.24 -4.67 8.46
N LYS A 14 -14.04 -5.73 8.45
CA LYS A 14 -13.62 -7.07 8.00
C LYS A 14 -13.16 -7.04 6.55
N LEU A 15 -13.92 -6.42 5.65
CA LEU A 15 -13.57 -6.32 4.23
C LEU A 15 -12.27 -5.52 4.01
N ILE A 16 -12.06 -4.44 4.77
CA ILE A 16 -10.82 -3.66 4.73
C ILE A 16 -9.63 -4.54 5.15
N ARG A 17 -9.75 -5.28 6.26
CA ARG A 17 -8.70 -6.16 6.77
C ARG A 17 -8.34 -7.25 5.77
N GLU A 18 -9.33 -7.97 5.26
CA GLU A 18 -9.14 -9.02 4.25
C GLU A 18 -8.46 -8.47 2.99
N HIS A 19 -8.87 -7.29 2.54
CA HIS A 19 -8.29 -6.67 1.37
C HIS A 19 -6.82 -6.26 1.58
N LEU A 20 -6.51 -5.61 2.72
CA LEU A 20 -5.14 -5.18 3.01
C LEU A 20 -4.20 -6.36 3.29
N ASP A 21 -4.68 -7.44 3.90
CA ASP A 21 -3.89 -8.66 4.09
C ASP A 21 -3.52 -9.28 2.73
N LYS A 22 -4.49 -9.38 1.80
CA LYS A 22 -4.23 -9.82 0.43
C LYS A 22 -3.17 -8.96 -0.26
N ILE A 23 -3.32 -7.62 -0.22
CA ILE A 23 -2.35 -6.69 -0.83
C ILE A 23 -0.96 -6.90 -0.22
N ALA A 24 -0.87 -7.01 1.10
CA ALA A 24 0.42 -7.21 1.77
C ALA A 24 1.07 -8.54 1.37
N SER A 25 0.29 -9.60 1.27
CA SER A 25 0.76 -10.93 0.82
C SER A 25 1.29 -10.91 -0.62
N ASP A 26 0.55 -10.26 -1.53
CA ASP A 26 0.95 -10.13 -2.93
C ASP A 26 2.23 -9.27 -3.06
N PHE A 27 2.28 -8.11 -2.41
CA PHE A 27 3.41 -7.19 -2.57
C PHE A 27 4.71 -7.70 -1.91
N LYS A 28 4.61 -8.53 -0.86
CA LYS A 28 5.77 -9.25 -0.30
C LYS A 28 6.44 -10.15 -1.34
N GLN A 29 5.66 -10.69 -2.28
CA GLN A 29 6.12 -11.55 -3.36
C GLN A 29 6.41 -10.78 -4.65
N ALA A 30 6.44 -9.44 -4.59
CA ALA A 30 6.52 -8.56 -5.76
C ALA A 30 5.43 -8.83 -6.82
N ASN A 31 4.29 -9.37 -6.39
CA ASN A 31 3.11 -9.51 -7.23
C ASN A 31 2.30 -8.21 -7.19
N PHE A 32 2.31 -7.48 -8.31
CA PHE A 32 1.54 -6.25 -8.49
C PHE A 32 0.44 -6.38 -9.54
N SER A 33 0.05 -7.61 -9.89
CA SER A 33 -0.89 -7.84 -11.00
C SER A 33 -2.27 -7.21 -10.80
N ASP A 34 -2.77 -7.14 -9.56
CA ASP A 34 -4.07 -6.52 -9.28
C ASP A 34 -4.06 -4.99 -9.46
N PRO A 35 -3.14 -4.22 -8.86
CA PRO A 35 -3.10 -2.79 -9.10
C PRO A 35 -2.73 -2.45 -10.56
N GLU A 36 -1.96 -3.29 -11.27
CA GLU A 36 -1.71 -3.11 -12.71
C GLU A 36 -2.98 -3.18 -13.56
N LYS A 37 -3.92 -4.07 -13.23
CA LYS A 37 -5.20 -4.17 -13.96
C LYS A 37 -6.03 -2.89 -13.84
N ILE A 38 -5.91 -2.20 -12.72
CA ILE A 38 -6.71 -1.00 -12.40
C ILE A 38 -6.00 0.25 -12.94
N HIS A 39 -4.68 0.34 -12.79
CA HIS A 39 -3.91 1.57 -12.97
C HIS A 39 -2.94 1.55 -14.16
N GLY A 40 -2.79 0.40 -14.80
CA GLY A 40 -1.79 0.18 -15.84
C GLY A 40 -0.42 -0.21 -15.27
N LYS A 41 0.42 -0.78 -16.16
CA LYS A 41 1.77 -1.26 -15.82
C LYS A 41 2.77 -0.12 -15.61
N ASP A 42 2.51 1.04 -16.21
CA ASP A 42 3.42 2.18 -16.22
C ASP A 42 3.22 3.11 -15.01
N MET A 43 2.46 2.69 -14.01
CA MET A 43 2.20 3.54 -12.85
C MET A 43 3.53 3.82 -12.09
N PRO A 44 3.84 5.11 -11.82
CA PRO A 44 5.13 5.50 -11.26
C PRO A 44 5.53 4.73 -10.00
N GLY A 45 6.77 4.26 -9.95
CA GLY A 45 7.34 3.53 -8.82
C GLY A 45 7.10 2.01 -8.84
N LEU A 46 6.17 1.51 -9.67
CA LEU A 46 5.82 0.09 -9.70
C LEU A 46 6.98 -0.81 -10.10
N GLU A 47 7.65 -0.49 -11.21
CA GLU A 47 8.78 -1.30 -11.69
C GLU A 47 9.96 -1.29 -10.71
N ALA A 48 10.27 -0.16 -10.09
CA ALA A 48 11.31 -0.12 -9.07
C ALA A 48 10.97 -1.00 -7.85
N MET A 49 9.70 -1.07 -7.45
CA MET A 49 9.27 -1.98 -6.38
C MET A 49 9.28 -3.45 -6.83
N ARG A 50 8.99 -3.73 -8.11
CA ARG A 50 9.04 -5.07 -8.71
C ARG A 50 10.47 -5.60 -8.82
N SER A 51 11.39 -4.79 -9.29
CA SER A 51 12.81 -5.15 -9.48
C SER A 51 13.64 -5.09 -8.20
N ALA A 52 13.04 -4.75 -7.05
CA ALA A 52 13.75 -4.70 -5.78
C ALA A 52 14.32 -6.08 -5.42
N GLU A 53 15.62 -6.14 -5.12
CA GLU A 53 16.26 -7.38 -4.68
C GLU A 53 15.58 -7.94 -3.41
N PRO A 54 15.52 -9.28 -3.25
CA PRO A 54 15.01 -9.90 -2.04
C PRO A 54 15.67 -9.33 -0.78
N GLY A 55 14.85 -9.01 0.24
CA GLY A 55 15.32 -8.45 1.50
C GLY A 55 15.59 -6.93 1.50
N LYS A 56 15.57 -6.25 0.36
CA LYS A 56 15.72 -4.77 0.30
C LYS A 56 14.47 -4.01 0.73
N ARG A 57 13.33 -4.69 0.83
CA ARG A 57 12.06 -4.12 1.29
C ARG A 57 11.40 -5.08 2.27
N THR A 58 10.84 -4.54 3.34
CA THR A 58 9.92 -5.23 4.23
C THR A 58 8.53 -4.62 4.09
N ILE A 59 7.52 -5.48 4.05
CA ILE A 59 6.11 -5.09 4.05
C ILE A 59 5.46 -5.77 5.25
N LYS A 60 4.85 -4.99 6.14
CA LYS A 60 4.15 -5.49 7.34
C LYS A 60 2.69 -5.09 7.27
N TYR A 61 1.81 -6.05 7.53
CA TYR A 61 0.37 -5.82 7.73
C TYR A 61 0.09 -5.79 9.23
N ARG A 62 -0.84 -4.92 9.64
CA ARG A 62 -1.35 -4.88 11.02
C ARG A 62 -2.83 -4.48 11.02
N GLU A 63 -3.63 -5.20 11.79
CA GLU A 63 -5.00 -4.80 12.11
C GLU A 63 -5.02 -3.63 13.10
N ILE A 64 -5.95 -2.70 12.90
CA ILE A 64 -6.28 -1.64 13.84
C ILE A 64 -7.80 -1.68 14.10
N PRO A 65 -8.32 -1.10 15.21
CA PRO A 65 -9.72 -1.28 15.59
C PRO A 65 -10.72 -0.98 14.45
N GLU A 66 -10.48 0.08 13.69
CA GLU A 66 -11.36 0.54 12.61
C GLU A 66 -10.96 0.06 11.20
N GLY A 67 -9.96 -0.84 11.08
CA GLY A 67 -9.49 -1.31 9.78
C GLY A 67 -8.11 -2.00 9.83
N ALA A 68 -7.21 -1.58 8.94
CA ALA A 68 -5.85 -2.11 8.87
C ALA A 68 -4.83 -1.09 8.32
N GLU A 69 -3.56 -1.42 8.45
CA GLU A 69 -2.45 -0.69 7.85
C GLU A 69 -1.42 -1.63 7.22
N ILE A 70 -0.71 -1.10 6.22
CA ILE A 70 0.48 -1.71 5.66
C ILE A 70 1.63 -0.73 5.83
N THR A 71 2.73 -1.21 6.42
CA THR A 71 3.97 -0.46 6.59
C THR A 71 5.02 -0.99 5.61
N TYR A 72 5.54 -0.08 4.80
CA TYR A 72 6.64 -0.33 3.87
C TYR A 72 7.93 0.19 4.49
N MET A 73 8.96 -0.65 4.55
CA MET A 73 10.26 -0.29 5.12
C MET A 73 11.36 -0.68 4.14
N THR A 74 12.35 0.20 3.97
CA THR A 74 13.54 -0.05 3.16
C THR A 74 14.65 0.91 3.57
N ALA A 75 15.90 0.45 3.48
CA ALA A 75 17.07 1.30 3.64
C ALA A 75 17.56 1.91 2.30
N SER A 76 16.93 1.55 1.17
CA SER A 76 17.30 2.05 -0.15
C SER A 76 16.59 3.37 -0.46
N PRO A 77 17.32 4.49 -0.63
CA PRO A 77 16.71 5.78 -0.98
C PRO A 77 15.91 5.75 -2.29
N ASN A 78 16.35 4.93 -3.25
CA ASN A 78 15.65 4.74 -4.52
C ASN A 78 14.29 4.05 -4.31
N LEU A 79 14.23 3.05 -3.43
CA LEU A 79 12.97 2.38 -3.12
C LEU A 79 12.03 3.26 -2.29
N VAL A 80 12.56 4.09 -1.38
CA VAL A 80 11.75 5.12 -0.69
C VAL A 80 11.08 6.04 -1.72
N THR A 81 11.87 6.53 -2.68
CA THR A 81 11.37 7.41 -3.74
C THR A 81 10.29 6.71 -4.59
N ALA A 82 10.52 5.45 -4.97
CA ALA A 82 9.55 4.67 -5.74
C ALA A 82 8.23 4.46 -5.00
N ILE A 83 8.29 4.14 -3.70
CA ILE A 83 7.09 3.99 -2.86
C ILE A 83 6.31 5.31 -2.78
N HIS A 84 7.01 6.44 -2.63
CA HIS A 84 6.35 7.75 -2.64
C HIS A 84 5.72 8.08 -4.01
N GLN A 85 6.41 7.79 -5.11
CA GLN A 85 5.87 7.98 -6.46
C GLN A 85 4.60 7.16 -6.67
N TRP A 86 4.60 5.90 -6.23
CA TRP A 86 3.46 5.00 -6.28
C TRP A 86 2.25 5.56 -5.57
N PHE A 87 2.39 5.92 -4.28
CA PHE A 87 1.28 6.47 -3.52
C PHE A 87 0.80 7.81 -4.08
N ASN A 88 1.71 8.68 -4.52
CA ASN A 88 1.35 9.95 -5.16
C ASN A 88 0.55 9.75 -6.45
N ALA A 89 0.88 8.74 -7.25
CA ALA A 89 0.14 8.42 -8.47
C ALA A 89 -1.28 7.91 -8.14
N GLN A 90 -1.39 6.97 -7.21
CA GLN A 90 -2.68 6.45 -6.72
C GLN A 90 -3.59 7.57 -6.19
N LEU A 91 -3.07 8.51 -5.41
CA LEU A 91 -3.84 9.63 -4.85
C LEU A 91 -4.39 10.57 -5.93
N ARG A 92 -3.60 10.84 -6.97
CA ARG A 92 -4.06 11.66 -8.11
C ARG A 92 -5.17 10.97 -8.89
N ASP A 93 -5.06 9.66 -9.06
CA ASP A 93 -6.02 8.85 -9.81
C ASP A 93 -7.36 8.69 -9.06
N HIS A 94 -7.31 8.49 -7.73
CA HIS A 94 -8.49 8.25 -6.88
C HIS A 94 -9.13 9.52 -6.28
N GLY A 95 -8.51 10.69 -6.43
CA GLY A 95 -9.06 11.97 -5.98
C GLY A 95 -9.29 12.09 -4.46
N ARG A 96 -10.27 12.92 -4.06
CA ARG A 96 -10.50 13.37 -2.66
C ARG A 96 -10.86 12.25 -1.66
N HIS A 97 -11.04 11.02 -2.11
CA HIS A 97 -11.34 9.86 -1.28
C HIS A 97 -10.10 9.10 -0.79
N ALA A 98 -8.93 9.42 -1.32
CA ALA A 98 -7.65 8.89 -0.87
C ALA A 98 -6.93 9.95 0.00
N ALA A 99 -6.68 9.62 1.27
CA ALA A 99 -5.93 10.47 2.20
C ALA A 99 -4.51 9.93 2.38
N MET A 100 -3.49 10.79 2.24
CA MET A 100 -2.11 10.48 2.67
C MET A 100 -2.08 10.31 4.19
N HIS A 101 -1.64 9.16 4.68
CA HIS A 101 -1.30 9.02 6.10
C HIS A 101 0.09 9.61 6.38
N ARG A 102 0.25 10.25 7.55
CA ARG A 102 1.47 10.91 8.03
C ARG A 102 2.70 10.01 7.87
N MET A 103 3.73 10.53 7.21
CA MET A 103 5.06 9.94 7.16
C MET A 103 5.71 10.08 8.54
N HIS A 104 5.88 8.96 9.26
CA HIS A 104 6.82 8.89 10.36
C HIS A 104 8.18 8.46 9.78
N HIS A 105 9.03 9.45 9.51
CA HIS A 105 10.45 9.22 9.34
C HIS A 105 11.06 8.97 10.74
N GLN A 106 11.70 7.83 10.91
CA GLN A 106 12.81 7.67 11.86
C GLN A 106 14.03 7.23 11.07
#